data_AF-A0A2S6XCP9-F1
#
_entry.id   AF-A0A2S6XCP9-F1
#
_cell.length_a   1.000
_cell.length_b   1.000
_cell.length_c   1.000
_cell.angle_alpha   90.00
_cell.angle_beta   90.00
_cell.angle_gamma   90.00
#
_symmetry.space_group_name_H-M   'P 1'
#
loop_
_entity.id
_entity.type
_entity.pdbx_description
1 polymer ?
#
loop_
_entity_poly.entity_id
_entity_poly.type
_entity_poly.pdbx_seq_one_letter_code
_entity_poly.pdbx_strand_id
1 'polypeptide(L)'
;MAGLSKDMEPTPEADGSSDPVDPFRGDSYRFTWTRQVEVGQLQAEVTETLGPSVQVAAVIPIDEDGMPGPVSAEDPITFYVTPSSVDLAAVRRVLAEHRPDPYYGMSDEERAQAQLREKIAAGGQLTPDEMQMALRMLVA
;
A
#
# COMPACT_ATOMS: atom_id res chain seq x y z
N MET A 1 -30.51 26.82 -48.88
CA MET A 1 -29.06 27.09 -48.70
C MET A 1 -28.90 28.02 -47.51
N ALA A 2 -27.76 27.91 -46.80
CA ALA A 2 -27.48 28.30 -45.41
C ALA A 2 -28.13 27.35 -44.39
N GLY A 3 -27.46 26.41 -43.72
CA GLY A 3 -26.02 26.23 -43.51
C GLY A 3 -25.61 26.79 -42.15
N LEU A 4 -25.37 25.88 -41.18
CA LEU A 4 -24.34 25.87 -40.12
C LEU A 4 -24.06 27.16 -39.31
N SER A 5 -23.94 27.19 -37.99
CA SER A 5 -23.48 26.17 -37.04
C SER A 5 -24.06 26.47 -35.66
N LYS A 6 -24.45 25.41 -34.97
CA LYS A 6 -24.81 25.38 -33.56
C LYS A 6 -23.52 25.63 -32.77
N ASP A 7 -23.51 26.62 -31.89
CA ASP A 7 -22.42 26.86 -30.94
C ASP A 7 -22.15 25.56 -30.17
N MET A 8 -21.04 24.93 -30.51
CA MET A 8 -20.52 23.76 -29.83
C MET A 8 -19.79 24.29 -28.61
N GLU A 9 -20.53 24.40 -27.50
CA GLU A 9 -19.91 24.59 -26.18
C GLU A 9 -18.84 23.51 -26.01
N PRO A 10 -17.61 23.88 -25.58
CA PRO A 10 -16.58 22.88 -25.32
C PRO A 10 -17.12 21.95 -24.24
N THR A 11 -17.22 20.66 -24.60
CA THR A 11 -17.47 19.60 -23.63
C THR A 11 -16.40 19.75 -22.55
N PRO A 12 -16.76 19.83 -21.26
CA PRO A 12 -15.72 19.79 -20.23
C PRO A 12 -15.02 18.46 -20.42
N GLU A 13 -13.76 18.54 -20.84
CA GLU A 13 -12.85 17.40 -20.76
C GLU A 13 -12.98 16.90 -19.33
N ALA A 14 -13.41 15.65 -19.19
CA ALA A 14 -13.39 14.99 -17.90
C ALA A 14 -11.92 14.94 -17.51
N ASP A 15 -11.49 15.90 -16.68
CA ASP A 15 -10.25 15.82 -15.92
C ASP A 15 -10.31 14.48 -15.18
N GLY A 16 -9.66 13.47 -15.76
CA GLY A 16 -9.54 12.11 -15.26
C GLY A 16 -8.66 12.01 -14.00
N SER A 17 -8.63 13.07 -13.18
CA SER A 17 -8.01 13.09 -11.87
C SER A 17 -9.06 13.54 -10.87
N SER A 18 -10.00 12.64 -10.58
CA SER A 18 -10.82 12.79 -9.37
C SER A 18 -9.87 12.69 -8.19
N ASP A 19 -9.50 13.85 -7.65
CA ASP A 19 -8.63 13.95 -6.49
C ASP A 19 -9.22 13.03 -5.39
N PRO A 20 -8.45 12.06 -4.85
CA PRO A 20 -9.02 11.05 -3.98
C PRO A 20 -9.73 11.68 -2.78
N VAL A 21 -10.95 11.20 -2.53
CA VAL A 21 -11.79 11.69 -1.44
C VAL A 21 -11.12 11.34 -0.11
N ASP A 22 -10.95 12.34 0.76
CA ASP A 22 -10.40 12.13 2.10
C ASP A 22 -11.26 11.13 2.90
N PRO A 23 -10.71 9.95 3.26
CA PRO A 23 -11.45 8.92 3.99
C PRO A 23 -11.86 9.37 5.40
N PHE A 24 -11.21 10.40 5.96
CA PHE A 24 -11.48 10.94 7.29
C PHE A 24 -12.36 12.20 7.28
N ARG A 25 -12.94 12.55 6.12
CA ARG A 25 -13.95 13.63 5.99
C ARG A 25 -13.47 15.01 6.45
N GLY A 26 -12.18 15.32 6.29
CA GLY A 26 -11.63 16.67 6.42
C GLY A 26 -10.81 16.96 7.67
N ASP A 27 -10.73 16.05 8.64
CA ASP A 27 -9.78 16.15 9.77
C ASP A 27 -8.55 15.27 9.51
N SER A 28 -7.89 15.51 8.38
CA SER A 28 -6.67 14.80 8.03
C SER A 28 -5.65 15.72 7.38
N TYR A 29 -4.38 15.34 7.53
CA TYR A 29 -3.32 15.89 6.72
C TYR A 29 -3.02 14.97 5.54
N ARG A 30 -2.94 15.57 4.34
CA ARG A 30 -2.66 14.86 3.08
C ARG A 30 -1.22 15.09 2.63
N PHE A 31 -0.52 14.03 2.25
CA PHE A 31 0.78 14.13 1.57
C PHE A 31 1.06 12.90 0.69
N THR A 32 2.05 13.01 -0.18
CA THR A 32 2.45 11.93 -1.09
C THR A 32 3.73 11.22 -0.65
N TRP A 33 3.88 9.96 -1.06
CA TRP A 33 5.03 9.11 -0.78
C TRP A 33 5.37 8.23 -1.98
N THR A 34 6.65 8.20 -2.35
CA THR A 34 7.11 7.60 -3.62
C THR A 34 7.75 6.22 -3.43
N ARG A 35 7.57 5.59 -2.27
CA ARG A 35 8.09 4.25 -1.96
C ARG A 35 6.92 3.34 -1.60
N GLN A 36 7.02 2.08 -1.99
CA GLN A 36 6.05 1.07 -1.59
C GLN A 36 6.03 0.91 -0.07
N VAL A 37 4.84 0.69 0.48
CA VAL A 37 4.59 0.49 1.91
C VAL A 37 3.58 -0.65 2.10
N GLU A 38 3.66 -1.35 3.22
CA GLU A 38 2.60 -2.26 3.67
C GLU A 38 1.77 -1.52 4.71
N VAL A 39 0.51 -1.19 4.36
CA VAL A 39 -0.31 -0.24 5.14
C VAL A 39 -0.71 -0.84 6.48
N GLY A 40 -0.94 -2.15 6.56
CA GLY A 40 -1.33 -2.82 7.81
C GLY A 40 -0.24 -2.74 8.87
N GLN A 41 0.98 -3.10 8.50
CA GLN A 41 2.19 -3.00 9.31
C GLN A 41 2.49 -1.55 9.66
N LEU A 42 2.43 -0.65 8.68
CA LEU A 42 2.68 0.78 8.91
C LEU A 42 1.72 1.35 9.96
N GLN A 43 0.43 1.01 9.91
CA GLN A 43 -0.54 1.47 10.90
C GLN A 43 -0.18 0.98 12.32
N ALA A 44 0.33 -0.25 12.46
CA ALA A 44 0.79 -0.76 13.74
C ALA A 44 2.04 0.00 14.24
N GLU A 45 3.03 0.23 13.37
CA GLU A 45 4.24 1.00 13.69
C GLU A 45 3.90 2.44 14.12
N VAL A 46 2.95 3.07 13.43
CA VAL A 46 2.42 4.40 13.78
C VAL A 46 1.71 4.37 15.13
N THR A 47 0.90 3.34 15.37
CA THR A 47 0.19 3.17 16.66
C THR A 47 1.16 2.99 17.82
N GLU A 48 2.21 2.21 17.63
CA GLU A 48 3.27 1.98 18.63
C GLU A 48 4.05 3.26 18.92
N THR A 49 4.39 4.04 17.89
CA THR A 49 5.25 5.21 18.03
C THR A 49 4.50 6.47 18.48
N LEU A 50 3.30 6.70 17.93
CA LEU A 50 2.54 7.95 18.06
C LEU A 50 1.24 7.79 18.85
N GLY A 51 0.85 6.55 19.14
CA GLY A 51 -0.35 6.21 19.90
C GLY A 51 -1.57 5.86 19.03
N PRO A 52 -2.57 5.21 19.62
CA PRO A 52 -3.73 4.65 18.91
C PRO A 52 -4.71 5.69 18.38
N SER A 53 -4.55 6.96 18.76
CA SER A 53 -5.36 8.06 18.23
C SER A 53 -4.94 8.46 16.81
N VAL A 54 -3.74 8.08 16.36
CA VAL A 54 -3.24 8.40 15.02
C VAL A 54 -3.64 7.30 14.06
N GLN A 55 -4.38 7.65 13.00
CA GLN A 55 -4.76 6.74 11.94
C GLN A 55 -4.21 7.20 10.60
N VAL A 56 -3.81 6.24 9.79
CA VAL A 56 -3.25 6.43 8.47
C VAL A 56 -4.11 5.68 7.46
N ALA A 57 -4.50 6.37 6.40
CA ALA A 57 -5.07 5.76 5.22
C ALA A 57 -4.18 6.06 4.01
N ALA A 58 -4.10 5.10 3.09
CA ALA A 58 -3.31 5.21 1.88
C ALA A 58 -4.19 4.98 0.66
N VAL A 59 -4.02 5.82 -0.35
CA VAL A 59 -4.55 5.60 -1.69
C VAL A 59 -3.37 5.23 -2.56
N ILE A 60 -3.35 3.96 -2.98
CA ILE A 60 -2.32 3.39 -3.83
C ILE A 60 -2.69 3.71 -5.30
N PRO A 61 -1.73 4.10 -6.14
CA PRO A 61 -1.98 4.22 -7.57
C PRO A 61 -2.60 2.95 -8.14
N ILE A 62 -3.56 3.11 -9.05
CA ILE A 62 -4.17 2.00 -9.78
C ILE A 62 -3.77 2.10 -11.25
N ASP A 63 -3.54 0.95 -11.88
CA ASP A 63 -3.30 0.85 -13.31
C ASP A 63 -4.60 0.96 -14.12
N GLU A 64 -4.48 0.86 -15.46
CA GLU A 64 -5.60 0.94 -16.39
C GLU A 64 -6.65 -0.18 -16.17
N ASP A 65 -6.24 -1.30 -15.56
CA ASP A 65 -7.11 -2.44 -15.23
C ASP A 65 -7.76 -2.29 -13.84
N GLY A 66 -7.47 -1.20 -13.12
CA GLY A 66 -7.98 -0.94 -11.79
C GLY A 66 -7.28 -1.73 -10.68
N MET A 67 -6.10 -2.29 -10.98
CA MET A 67 -5.28 -3.05 -10.03
C MET A 67 -4.20 -2.16 -9.41
N PRO A 68 -3.70 -2.45 -8.20
CA PRO A 68 -2.62 -1.68 -7.60
C PRO A 68 -1.38 -1.64 -8.50
N GLY A 69 -1.04 -0.44 -8.96
CA GLY A 69 0.11 -0.18 -9.83
C GLY A 69 1.43 0.00 -9.07
N PRO A 70 2.56 0.06 -9.79
CA PRO A 70 3.85 0.35 -9.17
C PRO A 70 3.89 1.77 -8.59
N VAL A 71 4.49 1.92 -7.42
CA VAL A 71 4.65 3.22 -6.76
C VAL A 71 5.93 3.90 -7.27
N SER A 72 5.78 5.13 -7.78
CA SER A 72 6.89 5.90 -8.35
C SER A 72 6.81 7.39 -7.96
N ALA A 73 7.69 8.21 -8.52
CA ALA A 73 7.60 9.67 -8.39
C ALA A 73 6.47 10.26 -9.24
N GLU A 74 6.12 9.59 -10.34
CA GLU A 74 5.05 9.96 -11.26
C GLU A 74 3.69 9.49 -10.72
N ASP A 75 3.68 8.32 -10.07
CA ASP A 75 2.52 7.69 -9.45
C ASP A 75 2.79 7.42 -7.96
N PRO A 76 2.74 8.44 -7.08
CA PRO A 76 3.00 8.25 -5.66
C PRO A 76 1.76 7.75 -4.90
N ILE A 77 1.99 7.11 -3.76
CA ILE A 77 0.93 6.85 -2.78
C ILE A 77 0.48 8.18 -2.18
N THR A 78 -0.83 8.39 -2.06
CA THR A 78 -1.39 9.50 -1.28
C THR A 78 -1.76 9.01 0.11
N PHE A 79 -1.15 9.59 1.14
CA PHE A 79 -1.49 9.35 2.54
C PHE A 79 -2.41 10.41 3.10
N TYR A 80 -3.35 9.96 3.93
CA TYR A 80 -4.19 10.77 4.80
C TYR A 80 -3.90 10.36 6.24
N VAL A 81 -3.64 11.33 7.10
CA VAL A 81 -3.32 11.07 8.52
C VAL A 81 -4.21 11.90 9.42
N THR A 82 -4.88 11.26 10.36
CA THR A 82 -5.79 11.90 11.32
C THR A 82 -5.34 11.62 12.75
N PRO A 83 -5.55 12.54 13.72
CA PRO A 83 -6.08 13.89 13.54
C PRO A 83 -5.08 14.83 12.85
N SER A 84 -5.58 15.91 12.24
CA SER A 84 -4.74 16.92 11.57
C SER A 84 -3.71 17.62 12.49
N SER A 85 -3.87 17.48 13.81
CA SER A 85 -2.97 18.01 14.85
C SER A 85 -1.74 17.14 15.12
N VAL A 86 -1.63 15.96 14.51
CA VAL A 86 -0.50 15.05 14.70
C VAL A 86 0.82 15.68 14.24
N ASP A 87 1.94 15.33 14.90
CA ASP A 87 3.27 15.70 14.43
C ASP A 87 3.64 14.92 13.16
N LEU A 88 3.51 15.61 12.02
CA LEU A 88 3.81 15.06 10.70
C LEU A 88 5.27 14.72 10.50
N ALA A 89 6.19 15.39 11.19
CA ALA A 89 7.60 15.03 11.11
C ALA A 89 7.83 13.63 11.72
N ALA A 90 7.14 13.33 12.81
CA ALA A 90 7.17 12.01 13.43
C ALA A 90 6.53 10.93 12.53
N VAL A 91 5.38 11.22 11.91
CA VAL A 91 4.74 10.28 10.95
C VAL A 91 5.65 10.00 9.76
N ARG A 92 6.25 11.04 9.17
CA ARG A 92 7.20 10.89 8.05
C ARG A 92 8.44 10.10 8.44
N ARG A 93 8.89 10.22 9.69
CA ARG A 93 10.00 9.43 10.22
C ARG A 93 9.64 7.95 10.29
N VAL A 94 8.47 7.61 10.85
CA VAL A 94 7.97 6.21 10.88
C VAL A 94 7.90 5.65 9.45
N LEU A 95 7.33 6.41 8.51
CA LEU A 95 7.29 6.03 7.09
C LEU A 95 8.68 5.82 6.45
N ALA A 96 9.67 6.64 6.81
CA ALA A 96 11.03 6.51 6.28
C ALA A 96 11.74 5.27 6.83
N GLU A 97 11.50 4.97 8.11
CA GLU A 97 12.04 3.83 8.85
C GLU A 97 11.32 2.51 8.50
N HIS A 98 10.07 2.58 8.02
CA HIS A 98 9.26 1.42 7.62
C HIS A 98 10.04 0.46 6.70
N ARG A 99 9.95 -0.83 7.06
CA ARG A 99 10.53 -1.95 6.32
C ARG A 99 9.42 -2.98 6.13
N PRO A 100 8.80 -3.05 4.94
CA PRO A 100 7.77 -4.04 4.67
C PRO A 100 8.28 -5.45 5.00
N ASP A 101 7.62 -6.11 5.95
CA ASP A 101 7.85 -7.51 6.27
C ASP A 101 6.83 -8.35 5.50
N PRO A 102 7.26 -9.16 4.50
CA PRO A 102 6.37 -10.00 3.72
C PRO A 102 5.67 -11.08 4.56
N TYR A 103 6.14 -11.34 5.78
CA TYR A 103 5.55 -12.27 6.73
C TYR A 103 4.87 -11.57 7.90
N TYR A 104 4.57 -10.28 7.78
CA TYR A 104 3.81 -9.55 8.80
C TYR A 104 2.40 -10.15 8.96
N GLY A 105 1.98 -10.35 10.21
CA GLY A 105 0.68 -10.95 10.54
C GLY A 105 0.57 -12.46 10.32
N MET A 106 1.59 -13.13 9.77
CA MET A 106 1.63 -14.59 9.68
C MET A 106 1.99 -15.22 11.03
N SER A 107 1.43 -16.40 11.31
CA SER A 107 1.92 -17.26 12.40
C SER A 107 3.33 -17.79 12.11
N ASP A 108 4.02 -18.26 13.14
CA ASP A 108 5.36 -18.86 12.99
C ASP A 108 5.36 -20.05 12.02
N GLU A 109 4.28 -20.84 12.01
CA GLU A 109 4.13 -21.98 11.12
C GLU A 109 3.93 -21.53 9.66
N GLU A 110 3.05 -20.56 9.40
CA GLU A 110 2.83 -20.01 8.06
C GLU A 110 4.10 -19.35 7.51
N ARG A 111 4.81 -18.60 8.35
CA ARG A 111 6.10 -18.00 8.01
C ARG A 111 7.14 -19.06 7.64
N ALA A 112 7.26 -20.12 8.43
CA ALA A 112 8.18 -21.22 8.14
C ALA A 112 7.84 -21.92 6.81
N GLN A 113 6.55 -22.12 6.54
CA GLN A 113 6.09 -22.69 5.26
C GLN A 113 6.35 -21.76 4.08
N ALA A 114 6.12 -20.45 4.21
CA ALA A 114 6.39 -19.47 3.17
C ALA A 114 7.89 -19.39 2.83
N GLN A 115 8.75 -19.29 3.85
CA GLN A 115 10.20 -19.31 3.69
C GLN A 115 10.69 -20.61 3.05
N LEU A 116 10.12 -21.75 3.44
CA LEU A 116 10.46 -23.03 2.83
C LEU A 116 10.08 -23.08 1.35
N ARG A 117 8.89 -22.58 0.98
CA ARG A 117 8.46 -22.52 -0.43
C ARG A 117 9.39 -21.64 -1.27
N GLU A 118 9.76 -20.47 -0.77
CA GLU A 118 10.72 -19.59 -1.45
C GLU A 118 12.08 -20.25 -1.61
N LYS A 119 12.57 -20.93 -0.56
CA LYS A 119 13.82 -21.68 -0.59
C LYS A 119 13.80 -22.81 -1.61
N ILE A 120 12.68 -23.54 -1.72
CA ILE A 120 12.48 -24.59 -2.73
C ILE A 120 12.47 -23.98 -4.13
N ALA A 121 11.71 -22.89 -4.33
CA ALA A 121 11.61 -22.20 -5.63
C ALA A 121 12.96 -21.64 -6.09
N ALA A 122 13.79 -21.18 -5.15
CA ALA A 122 15.16 -20.72 -5.40
C ALA A 122 16.17 -21.88 -5.61
N GLY A 123 15.75 -23.14 -5.49
CA GLY A 123 16.64 -24.31 -5.60
C GLY A 123 17.62 -24.46 -4.44
N GLY A 124 17.32 -23.85 -3.28
CA GLY A 124 18.16 -23.89 -2.10
C GLY A 124 18.21 -25.27 -1.45
N GLN A 125 19.34 -25.59 -0.80
CA GLN A 125 19.50 -26.87 -0.11
C GLN A 125 18.62 -26.91 1.16
N LEU A 126 17.76 -27.92 1.25
CA LEU A 126 16.92 -28.15 2.41
C LEU A 126 17.66 -28.94 3.49
N THR A 127 17.47 -28.54 4.74
CA THR A 127 17.83 -29.34 5.91
C THR A 127 16.89 -30.55 6.01
N PRO A 128 17.25 -31.59 6.79
CA PRO A 128 16.39 -32.76 6.99
C PRO A 128 15.00 -32.40 7.52
N ASP A 129 14.91 -31.43 8.44
CA ASP A 129 13.65 -30.98 9.03
C ASP A 129 12.79 -30.22 8.02
N GLU A 130 13.39 -29.31 7.24
CA GLU A 130 12.72 -28.61 6.13
C GLU A 130 12.23 -29.58 5.05
N MET A 131 12.98 -30.65 4.76
CA MET A 131 12.56 -31.68 3.80
C MET A 131 11.36 -32.47 4.30
N GLN A 132 11.31 -32.82 5.58
CA GLN A 132 10.11 -33.45 6.17
C GLN A 132 8.90 -32.52 6.14
N MET A 133 9.10 -31.23 6.43
CA MET A 133 8.05 -30.23 6.34
C MET A 133 7.55 -30.08 4.89
N ALA A 134 8.44 -30.02 3.90
CA ALA A 134 8.08 -29.96 2.48
C ALA A 134 7.26 -31.17 2.04
N LEU A 135 7.65 -32.37 2.47
CA LEU A 135 6.91 -33.60 2.18
C LEU A 135 5.51 -33.59 2.78
N ARG A 136 5.35 -33.10 4.02
CA ARG A 136 4.02 -32.97 4.65
C ARG A 136 3.13 -32.00 3.88
N MET A 137 3.69 -30.89 3.38
CA MET A 137 2.94 -29.91 2.58
C MET A 137 2.47 -30.45 1.22
N LEU A 138 3.11 -31.49 0.68
CA LEU A 138 2.70 -32.11 -0.60
C LEU A 138 1.57 -33.14 -0.44
N VAL A 139 1.39 -33.66 0.78
CA VAL A 139 0.42 -34.74 1.10
C VAL A 139 -0.82 -34.20 1.80
N ALA A 140 -0.76 -32.99 2.35
CA ALA A 140 -1.90 -32.26 2.92
C ALA A 140 -2.77 -31.62 1.82
#